data_AF-I6QW91-F1
#
_entry.id   AF-I6QW91-F1
#
_cell.length_a   1.000
_cell.length_b   1.000
_cell.length_c   1.000
_cell.angle_alpha   90.00
_cell.angle_beta   90.00
_cell.angle_gamma   90.00
#
_symmetry.space_group_name_H-M   'P 1'
#
loop_
_entity.id
_entity.type
_entity.pdbx_description
1 polymer ?
#
loop_
_entity_poly.entity_id
_entity_poly.type
_entity_poly.pdbx_seq_one_letter_code
_entity_poly.pdbx_strand_id
1 'polypeptide(L)' 'AEHELNASTFTSRVIAGTGSDFYSAIAGAIGALRGPKHGGANEVAFEIQKRYENPDQAEEDIRKRVENKEVIMGFGHPV' A
#
# COMPACT_ATOMS: atom_id res chain seq x y z
N ALA A 1 -2.70 8.48 -14.86
CA ALA A 1 -2.71 8.33 -13.40
C ALA A 1 -1.34 8.76 -12.90
N GLU A 2 -1.29 9.81 -12.09
CA GLU A 2 -0.08 10.41 -11.51
C GLU A 2 -0.47 10.82 -10.08
N HIS A 3 0.42 10.57 -9.11
CA HIS A 3 0.20 10.90 -7.70
C HIS A 3 1.53 11.37 -7.07
N GLU A 4 2.11 12.37 -7.73
CA GLU A 4 3.32 13.13 -7.39
C GLU A 4 4.46 12.31 -6.77
N LEU A 5 4.82 12.60 -5.51
CA LEU A 5 5.99 12.08 -4.82
C LEU A 5 5.67 10.90 -3.91
N ASN A 6 4.76 10.02 -4.33
CA ASN A 6 4.55 8.75 -3.65
C ASN A 6 5.83 7.90 -3.63
N ALA A 7 5.91 6.93 -2.71
CA ALA A 7 7.13 6.19 -2.40
C ALA A 7 7.81 5.53 -3.63
N SER A 8 7.04 4.98 -4.57
CA SER A 8 7.61 4.38 -5.79
C SER A 8 8.15 5.43 -6.76
N THR A 9 7.46 6.56 -6.93
CA THR A 9 7.97 7.68 -7.74
C THR A 9 9.25 8.25 -7.13
N PHE A 10 9.27 8.45 -5.81
CA PHE A 10 10.46 8.93 -5.10
C PHE A 10 11.64 7.97 -5.25
N THR A 11 11.40 6.66 -5.11
CA THR A 11 12.42 5.61 -5.30
C THR A 11 13.01 5.65 -6.72
N SER A 12 12.16 5.76 -7.74
CA SER A 12 12.59 5.91 -9.14
C SER A 12 13.54 7.10 -9.31
N ARG A 13 13.19 8.25 -8.71
CA ARG A 13 14.00 9.48 -8.78
C ARG A 13 15.34 9.35 -8.06
N VAL A 14 15.38 8.65 -6.92
CA VAL A 14 16.63 8.41 -6.20
C VAL A 14 17.60 7.58 -7.06
N ILE A 15 17.12 6.50 -7.68
CA ILE A 15 17.95 5.64 -8.54
C ILE A 15 18.39 6.39 -9.81
N ALA A 16 17.48 7.11 -10.46
CA ALA A 16 17.84 7.93 -11.62
C ALA A 16 18.85 9.04 -11.25
N GLY A 17 18.74 9.61 -10.05
CA GLY A 17 19.63 10.65 -9.52
C GLY A 17 21.08 10.18 -9.33
N THR A 18 21.34 8.87 -9.28
CA THR A 18 22.70 8.33 -9.28
C THR A 18 23.30 8.14 -10.68
N GLY A 19 22.55 8.47 -11.74
CA GLY A 19 22.96 8.22 -13.13
C GLY A 19 22.75 6.78 -13.61
N SER A 20 21.95 5.97 -12.89
CA SER A 20 21.60 4.61 -13.31
C SER A 20 20.70 4.62 -14.55
N ASP A 21 20.65 3.48 -15.26
CA ASP A 21 19.78 3.33 -16.41
C ASP A 21 18.28 3.27 -16.04
N PHE A 22 17.44 3.49 -17.05
CA PHE A 22 15.99 3.53 -16.92
C PHE A 22 15.38 2.23 -16.40
N TYR A 23 15.89 1.06 -16.81
CA TYR A 23 15.33 -0.23 -16.37
C TYR A 23 15.56 -0.44 -14.88
N SER A 24 16.75 -0.08 -14.38
CA SER A 24 17.07 -0.14 -12.96
C SER A 24 16.15 0.76 -12.12
N ALA A 25 15.88 1.99 -12.58
CA ALA A 25 14.97 2.91 -11.89
C ALA A 25 13.53 2.38 -11.82
N ILE A 26 13.02 1.83 -12.92
CA ILE A 26 11.68 1.23 -12.97
C ILE A 26 11.60 -0.04 -12.13
N ALA A 27 12.60 -0.92 -12.18
CA ALA A 27 12.63 -2.13 -11.36
C ALA A 27 12.58 -1.80 -9.85
N GLY A 28 13.35 -0.80 -9.41
CA GLY A 28 13.30 -0.32 -8.03
C GLY A 28 11.94 0.27 -7.65
N ALA A 29 11.33 1.06 -8.53
CA ALA A 29 10.01 1.63 -8.31
C ALA A 29 8.92 0.54 -8.17
N ILE A 30 8.96 -0.52 -8.99
CA ILE A 30 8.07 -1.68 -8.89
C ILE A 30 8.26 -2.39 -7.55
N GLY A 31 9.51 -2.56 -7.11
CA GLY A 31 9.83 -3.12 -5.78
C GLY A 31 9.19 -2.32 -4.64
N ALA A 32 9.29 -1.00 -4.69
CA ALA A 32 8.64 -0.12 -3.71
C ALA A 32 7.11 -0.17 -3.79
N LEU A 33 6.54 -0.23 -4.99
CA LEU A 33 5.09 -0.32 -5.21
C LEU A 33 4.50 -1.64 -4.67
N ARG A 34 5.22 -2.75 -4.78
CA ARG A 34 4.78 -4.06 -4.27
C ARG A 34 4.56 -4.08 -2.75
N GLY A 35 5.17 -3.16 -2.00
CA GLY A 35 5.05 -3.13 -0.55
C GLY A 35 3.59 -3.03 -0.08
N PRO A 36 3.20 -3.70 1.02
CA PRO A 36 1.82 -3.72 1.50
C PRO A 36 1.33 -2.36 2.01
N LYS A 37 2.25 -1.42 2.30
CA LYS A 37 1.95 -0.04 2.69
C LYS A 37 1.92 0.94 1.50
N HIS A 38 2.03 0.43 0.28
CA HIS A 38 1.97 1.22 -0.95
C HIS A 38 0.98 0.57 -1.92
N GLY A 39 1.41 0.18 -3.13
CA GLY A 39 0.55 -0.43 -4.14
C GLY A 39 -0.01 -1.80 -3.74
N GLY A 40 0.70 -2.57 -2.92
CA GLY A 40 0.22 -3.87 -2.41
C GLY A 40 -0.93 -3.78 -1.40
N ALA A 41 -1.30 -2.57 -0.96
CA ALA A 41 -2.40 -2.37 -0.04
C ALA A 41 -3.76 -2.82 -0.61
N ASN A 42 -3.92 -2.81 -1.95
CA ASN A 42 -5.16 -3.20 -2.61
C ASN A 42 -5.48 -4.70 -2.45
N GLU A 43 -4.48 -5.56 -2.62
CA GLU A 43 -4.58 -7.01 -2.46
C GLU A 43 -4.90 -7.36 -1.01
N VAL A 44 -4.21 -6.70 -0.07
CA VAL A 44 -4.48 -6.90 1.36
C VAL A 44 -5.87 -6.43 1.76
N ALA A 45 -6.35 -5.31 1.20
CA ALA A 45 -7.71 -4.83 1.45
C ALA A 45 -8.77 -5.82 0.92
N PHE A 46 -8.55 -6.41 -0.25
CA PHE A 46 -9.43 -7.44 -0.80
C PHE A 46 -9.45 -8.71 0.04
N GLU A 47 -8.28 -9.17 0.52
CA GLU A 47 -8.19 -10.32 1.41
C GLU A 47 -8.81 -10.09 2.79
N ILE A 48 -8.89 -8.84 3.25
CA ILE A 48 -9.67 -8.50 4.46
C ILE A 48 -11.16 -8.58 4.18
N GLN A 49 -11.63 -8.03 3.06
CA GLN A 49 -13.06 -8.04 2.70
C GLN A 49 -13.60 -9.47 2.59
N LYS A 50 -12.81 -10.41 2.05
CA LYS A 50 -13.18 -11.83 1.93
C LYS A 50 -13.35 -12.58 3.26
N ARG A 51 -12.91 -12.01 4.39
CA ARG A 51 -12.97 -12.70 5.69
C ARG A 51 -14.39 -12.78 6.25
N TYR A 52 -15.31 -11.98 5.73
CA TYR A 52 -16.64 -11.82 6.30
C TYR A 52 -17.69 -12.27 5.30
N GLU A 53 -18.66 -13.05 5.77
CA GLU A 53 -19.78 -13.50 4.95
C GLU A 53 -20.89 -12.44 4.88
N ASN A 54 -20.92 -11.52 5.85
CA ASN A 54 -21.92 -10.46 5.95
C ASN A 54 -21.35 -9.19 6.63
N PRO A 55 -22.06 -8.05 6.53
CA PRO A 55 -21.61 -6.78 7.10
C PRO A 55 -21.48 -6.77 8.63
N ASP A 56 -22.33 -7.51 9.35
CA ASP A 56 -22.34 -7.52 10.83
C ASP A 56 -21.05 -8.12 11.40
N GLN A 57 -20.56 -9.22 10.79
CA GLN A 57 -19.27 -9.83 11.12
C GLN A 57 -18.10 -8.87 10.87
N ALA A 58 -18.16 -8.11 9.77
CA ALA A 58 -17.13 -7.13 9.44
C ALA A 58 -17.10 -5.99 10.48
N GLU A 59 -18.27 -5.47 10.89
CA GLU A 59 -18.34 -4.42 11.89
C GLU A 59 -17.75 -4.87 13.24
N GLU A 60 -18.11 -6.08 13.70
CA GLU A 60 -17.61 -6.61 14.96
C GLU A 60 -16.09 -6.77 14.97
N ASP A 61 -15.49 -7.32 13.91
CA ASP A 61 -14.05 -7.52 13.81
C ASP A 61 -13.30 -6.18 13.70
N ILE A 62 -13.76 -5.26 12.85
CA ILE A 62 -13.11 -3.96 12.68
C ILE A 62 -13.14 -3.15 13.99
N ARG A 63 -14.24 -3.18 14.76
CA ARG A 63 -14.30 -2.53 16.08
C ARG A 63 -13.24 -3.09 17.04
N LYS A 64 -13.13 -4.42 17.15
CA LYS A 64 -12.11 -5.07 17.99
C LYS A 64 -10.69 -4.67 17.58
N ARG A 65 -10.39 -4.63 16.28
CA ARG A 65 -9.07 -4.23 15.77
C ARG A 65 -8.73 -2.78 16.11
N VAL A 66 -9.71 -1.88 15.99
CA VAL A 66 -9.54 -0.46 16.35
C VAL A 66 -9.28 -0.32 17.86
N GLU A 67 -10.04 -1.04 18.70
CA GLU A 67 -9.81 -1.08 20.16
C GLU A 67 -8.41 -1.59 20.50
N ASN A 68 -7.92 -2.58 19.76
CA ASN A 68 -6.57 -3.12 19.87
C ASN A 68 -5.47 -2.27 19.21
N LYS A 69 -5.82 -1.12 18.62
CA LYS A 69 -4.91 -0.22 17.90
C LYS A 69 -4.18 -0.90 16.73
N GLU A 70 -4.81 -1.88 16.11
CA GLU A 70 -4.30 -2.49 14.88
C GLU A 70 -4.45 -1.54 13.69
N VAL A 71 -3.51 -1.64 12.73
CA VAL A 71 -3.59 -0.89 11.48
C VAL A 71 -4.63 -1.53 10.57
N ILE A 72 -5.66 -0.77 10.18
CA ILE A 72 -6.67 -1.22 9.22
C ILE A 72 -6.17 -0.94 7.80
N MET A 73 -5.72 -2.00 7.12
CA MET A 73 -5.21 -1.90 5.75
C MET A 73 -6.31 -1.43 4.79
N GLY A 74 -5.95 -0.55 3.86
CA GLY A 74 -6.91 0.16 2.99
C GLY A 74 -7.34 1.53 3.53
N PHE A 75 -6.98 1.87 4.77
CA PHE A 75 -7.20 3.17 5.40
C PHE A 75 -5.89 3.78 5.88
N GLY A 76 -5.85 5.11 5.97
CA GLY A 76 -4.65 5.87 6.33
C GLY A 76 -3.84 6.26 5.11
N HIS A 77 -4.05 7.48 4.61
CA HIS A 77 -3.30 8.04 3.50
C HIS A 77 -2.37 9.13 4.05
N PRO A 78 -1.04 8.90 4.12
CA PRO A 78 -0.11 10.01 4.15
C PRO A 78 -0.11 10.60 2.73
N VAL A 79 -0.73 11.77 2.57
CA VAL A 79 -0.60 12.55 1.32
C VAL A 79 0.77 13.23 1.32
#